data_AF-A0AAD8UY17-F1
#
_entry.id   AF-A0AAD8UY17-F1
#
_cell.length_a   1.000
_cell.length_b   1.000
_cell.length_c   1.000
_cell.angle_alpha   90.00
_cell.angle_beta   90.00
_cell.angle_gamma   90.00
#
_symmetry.space_group_name_H-M   'P 1'
#
loop_
_entity.id
_entity.type
_entity.pdbx_description
1 polymer ?
#
loop_
_entity_poly.entity_id
_entity_poly.type
_entity_poly.pdbx_seq_one_letter_code
_entity_poly.pdbx_strand_id
1 'polypeptide(L)'
;MRYTQLVLSLFFAFAIALPGPAQVDAVASDHFSGTVSKVAAVDCTNAKSLADGIDKNIAAQKQEQTDVAAVKDIVNKDNVNTNQFDQAKKKFLATIQSGIDIRKNNQQIAGANNAASAGLAKVADAQAKELALAQGLKGNKGDLDAISQLETDFAGGIKQNEQNKQDALKGC
;
A
#
# COMPACT_ATOMS: atom_id res chain seq x y z
N MET A 1 19.13 34.67 -1.18
CA MET A 1 18.40 35.23 -2.33
C MET A 1 16.95 34.77 -2.24
N ARG A 2 16.04 35.77 -2.19
CA ARG A 2 14.61 35.80 -2.55
C ARG A 2 13.76 34.52 -2.41
N TYR A 3 12.91 34.53 -1.38
CA TYR A 3 11.66 33.76 -1.28
C TYR A 3 10.74 34.11 -2.45
N THR A 4 10.21 33.09 -3.16
CA THR A 4 9.28 33.31 -4.27
C THR A 4 8.00 32.50 -4.08
N GLN A 5 6.98 33.23 -3.63
CA GLN A 5 5.57 33.23 -4.02
C GLN A 5 4.70 31.97 -3.86
N LEU A 6 3.89 32.08 -2.82
CA LEU A 6 2.51 31.62 -2.64
C LEU A 6 1.63 32.01 -3.85
N VAL A 7 0.99 31.03 -4.49
CA VAL A 7 -0.15 31.25 -5.39
C VAL A 7 -1.37 30.57 -4.79
N LEU A 8 -2.21 31.44 -4.25
CA LEU A 8 -3.59 31.21 -3.84
C LEU A 8 -4.47 31.29 -5.10
N SER A 9 -5.61 30.59 -5.07
CA SER A 9 -6.81 30.71 -5.93
C SER A 9 -7.01 29.56 -6.91
N LEU A 10 -8.09 28.79 -6.73
CA LEU A 10 -9.32 29.04 -7.47
C LEU A 10 -10.52 28.33 -6.82
N PHE A 11 -11.57 29.11 -6.56
CA PHE A 11 -12.89 28.64 -6.17
C PHE A 11 -13.55 27.91 -7.35
N PHE A 12 -14.05 26.70 -7.13
CA PHE A 12 -15.07 26.10 -7.99
C PHE A 12 -16.44 26.27 -7.31
N ALA A 13 -17.25 27.15 -7.88
CA ALA A 13 -18.69 27.20 -7.70
C ALA A 13 -19.37 26.55 -8.93
N PHE A 14 -20.69 26.32 -8.82
CA PHE A 14 -21.64 25.64 -9.73
C PHE A 14 -21.94 24.18 -9.34
N ALA A 15 -23.19 23.72 -9.19
CA ALA A 15 -24.50 24.33 -9.41
C ALA A 15 -25.56 23.65 -8.50
N ILE A 16 -26.54 24.41 -8.02
CA ILE A 16 -27.72 23.90 -7.32
C ILE A 16 -28.74 23.49 -8.40
N ALA A 17 -28.99 22.20 -8.56
CA ALA A 17 -30.12 21.68 -9.34
C ALA A 17 -31.37 21.65 -8.45
N LEU A 18 -32.41 22.36 -8.87
CA LEU A 18 -33.75 22.34 -8.27
C LEU A 18 -34.52 21.05 -8.65
N PRO A 19 -35.43 20.57 -7.79
CA PRO A 19 -36.19 19.35 -8.00
C PRO A 19 -37.30 19.53 -9.03
N GLY A 20 -37.42 18.60 -9.97
CA GLY A 20 -38.56 18.49 -10.87
C GLY A 20 -39.80 17.90 -10.17
N PRO A 21 -41.03 18.28 -10.58
CA PRO A 21 -42.26 17.82 -9.95
C PRO A 21 -42.58 16.35 -10.24
N ALA A 22 -43.22 15.75 -9.24
CA ALA A 22 -43.73 14.39 -9.18
C ALA A 22 -44.68 14.05 -10.33
N GLN A 23 -44.50 12.84 -10.87
CA GLN A 23 -45.52 12.13 -11.63
C GLN A 23 -46.14 11.13 -10.64
N VAL A 24 -47.43 11.33 -10.36
CA VAL A 24 -48.29 10.43 -9.59
C VAL A 24 -48.96 9.43 -10.53
N ASP A 25 -49.40 8.32 -9.94
CA ASP A 25 -50.30 7.27 -10.46
C ASP A 25 -49.65 6.08 -11.20
N ALA A 26 -49.45 4.99 -10.45
CA ALA A 26 -50.26 3.78 -10.58
C ALA A 26 -49.94 2.79 -9.46
N VAL A 27 -50.91 2.56 -8.58
CA VAL A 27 -50.89 1.53 -7.54
C VAL A 27 -51.11 0.18 -8.24
N ALA A 28 -50.02 -0.54 -8.52
CA ALA A 28 -50.05 -1.94 -8.91
C ALA A 28 -49.54 -2.79 -7.75
N SER A 29 -50.39 -3.74 -7.37
CA SER A 29 -50.32 -4.66 -6.23
C SER A 29 -48.91 -5.20 -5.90
N ASP A 30 -48.57 -5.06 -4.62
CA ASP A 30 -47.47 -5.73 -3.92
C ASP A 30 -47.38 -7.22 -4.30
N HIS A 31 -46.40 -7.55 -5.14
CA HIS A 31 -45.74 -8.84 -5.06
C HIS A 31 -44.34 -8.57 -4.51
N PHE A 32 -44.25 -8.55 -3.18
CA PHE A 32 -42.99 -8.59 -2.44
C PHE A 32 -42.32 -9.94 -2.73
N SER A 33 -41.67 -10.03 -3.89
CA SER A 33 -40.62 -11.01 -4.13
C SER A 33 -39.41 -10.52 -3.34
N GLY A 34 -39.44 -10.76 -2.03
CA GLY A 34 -38.38 -10.45 -1.10
C GLY A 34 -37.10 -11.21 -1.44
N THR A 35 -36.35 -10.73 -2.41
CA THR A 35 -34.90 -10.91 -2.40
C THR A 35 -34.38 -10.06 -1.25
N VAL A 36 -34.44 -10.61 -0.03
CA VAL A 36 -33.54 -10.21 1.03
C VAL A 36 -32.16 -10.33 0.39
N SER A 37 -31.52 -9.19 0.08
CA SER A 37 -30.11 -9.18 -0.31
C SER A 37 -29.39 -9.92 0.80
N LYS A 38 -29.07 -11.19 0.54
CA LYS A 38 -28.33 -12.04 1.45
C LYS A 38 -27.06 -11.27 1.72
N VAL A 39 -26.96 -10.65 2.89
CA VAL A 39 -25.71 -10.07 3.37
C VAL A 39 -24.70 -11.19 3.16
N ALA A 40 -23.76 -10.96 2.25
CA ALA A 40 -22.78 -11.98 1.90
C ALA A 40 -22.16 -12.43 3.22
N ALA A 41 -22.30 -13.72 3.54
CA ALA A 41 -21.71 -14.25 4.75
C ALA A 41 -20.23 -13.91 4.74
N VAL A 42 -19.73 -13.35 5.83
CA VAL A 42 -18.31 -13.01 5.95
C VAL A 42 -17.51 -14.30 5.77
N ASP A 43 -16.62 -14.32 4.78
CA ASP A 43 -15.79 -15.48 4.48
C ASP A 43 -14.57 -15.50 5.41
N CYS A 44 -14.76 -16.04 6.61
CA CYS A 44 -13.71 -16.12 7.63
C CYS A 44 -12.51 -16.96 7.18
N THR A 45 -12.67 -17.87 6.21
CA THR A 45 -11.56 -18.70 5.70
C THR A 45 -10.64 -17.85 4.82
N ASN A 46 -11.22 -17.11 3.86
CA ASN A 46 -10.44 -16.19 3.04
C ASN A 46 -9.83 -15.06 3.87
N ALA A 47 -10.54 -14.54 4.87
CA ALA A 47 -10.01 -13.56 5.80
C ALA A 47 -8.75 -14.04 6.55
N LYS A 48 -8.76 -15.29 7.04
CA LYS A 48 -7.58 -15.90 7.70
C LYS A 48 -6.43 -16.11 6.71
N SER A 49 -6.72 -16.61 5.50
CA SER A 49 -5.71 -16.77 4.46
C SER A 49 -5.07 -15.43 4.07
N LEU A 50 -5.88 -14.38 3.98
CA LEU A 50 -5.41 -13.02 3.74
C LEU A 50 -4.53 -12.53 4.90
N ALA A 51 -4.94 -12.73 6.14
CA ALA A 51 -4.15 -12.35 7.32
C ALA A 51 -2.78 -13.06 7.35
N ASP A 52 -2.72 -14.35 7.04
CA ASP A 52 -1.46 -15.10 6.93
C ASP A 52 -0.56 -14.57 5.79
N GLY A 53 -1.18 -14.21 4.66
CA GLY A 53 -0.49 -13.56 3.54
C GLY A 53 0.07 -12.18 3.92
N ILE A 54 -0.67 -11.41 4.72
CA ILE A 54 -0.22 -10.11 5.24
C ILE A 54 0.94 -10.30 6.24
N ASP A 55 0.92 -11.33 7.08
CA ASP A 55 2.05 -11.65 7.96
C ASP A 55 3.34 -11.94 7.17
N LYS A 56 3.25 -12.68 6.06
CA LYS A 56 4.39 -12.90 5.16
C LYS A 56 4.90 -11.59 4.58
N ASN A 57 4.00 -10.65 4.30
CA ASN A 57 4.35 -9.35 3.76
C ASN A 57 5.04 -8.45 4.79
N ILE A 58 4.60 -8.49 6.05
CA ILE A 58 5.29 -7.84 7.18
C ILE A 58 6.68 -8.46 7.39
N ALA A 59 6.80 -9.78 7.30
CA ALA A 59 8.09 -10.47 7.40
C ALA A 59 9.06 -10.04 6.27
N ALA A 60 8.55 -9.91 5.03
CA ALA A 60 9.34 -9.37 3.93
C ALA A 60 9.81 -7.94 4.20
N GLN A 61 8.94 -7.05 4.70
CA GLN A 61 9.33 -5.67 5.03
C GLN A 61 10.37 -5.58 6.17
N LYS A 62 10.33 -6.48 7.14
CA LYS A 62 11.39 -6.60 8.16
C LYS A 62 12.72 -7.05 7.53
N GLN A 63 12.67 -7.92 6.54
CA GLN A 63 13.86 -8.28 5.76
C GLN A 63 14.35 -7.11 4.90
N GLU A 64 13.45 -6.32 4.31
CA GLU A 64 13.79 -5.09 3.58
C GLU A 64 14.53 -4.08 4.49
N GLN A 65 14.08 -3.90 5.74
CA GLN A 65 14.79 -3.10 6.75
C GLN A 65 16.20 -3.64 7.05
N THR A 66 16.35 -4.96 7.13
CA THR A 66 17.66 -5.60 7.36
C THR A 66 18.58 -5.40 6.16
N ASP A 67 18.07 -5.57 4.95
CA ASP A 67 18.85 -5.47 3.72
C ASP A 67 19.25 -4.02 3.42
N VAL A 68 18.36 -3.05 3.65
CA VAL A 68 18.69 -1.62 3.47
C VAL A 68 19.70 -1.13 4.51
N ALA A 69 19.65 -1.63 5.76
CA ALA A 69 20.66 -1.36 6.77
C ALA A 69 22.04 -1.91 6.34
N ALA A 70 22.10 -3.10 5.75
CA ALA A 70 23.35 -3.63 5.21
C ALA A 70 23.90 -2.76 4.06
N VAL A 71 23.03 -2.23 3.19
CA VAL A 71 23.42 -1.27 2.15
C VAL A 71 23.95 0.02 2.77
N LYS A 72 23.27 0.56 3.79
CA LYS A 72 23.68 1.75 4.55
C LYS A 72 25.09 1.60 5.13
N ASP A 73 25.36 0.48 5.78
CA ASP A 73 26.66 0.19 6.38
C ASP A 73 27.79 0.14 5.34
N ILE A 74 27.49 -0.30 4.11
CA ILE A 74 28.45 -0.33 3.02
C ILE A 74 28.73 1.09 2.51
N VAL A 75 27.69 1.86 2.20
CA VAL A 75 27.85 3.20 1.59
C VAL A 75 28.40 4.25 2.56
N ASN A 76 28.28 4.01 3.87
CA ASN A 76 28.79 4.91 4.90
C ASN A 76 30.32 4.81 5.08
N LYS A 77 30.98 3.79 4.50
CA LYS A 77 32.44 3.64 4.54
C LYS A 77 33.12 4.65 3.61
N ASP A 78 34.33 5.06 3.95
CA ASP A 78 35.12 5.97 3.11
C ASP A 78 35.59 5.31 1.80
N ASN A 79 35.93 4.02 1.86
CA ASN A 79 36.31 3.21 0.71
C ASN A 79 35.24 2.14 0.46
N VAL A 80 34.21 2.50 -0.31
CA VAL A 80 33.14 1.56 -0.65
C VAL A 80 33.67 0.45 -1.55
N ASN A 81 33.43 -0.81 -1.16
CA ASN A 81 33.67 -1.96 -2.01
C ASN A 81 32.47 -2.15 -2.96
N THR A 82 32.65 -1.80 -4.23
CA THR A 82 31.58 -1.86 -5.25
C THR A 82 30.97 -3.26 -5.38
N ASN A 83 31.78 -4.32 -5.34
CA ASN A 83 31.26 -5.69 -5.43
C ASN A 83 30.39 -6.06 -4.22
N GLN A 84 30.76 -5.56 -3.03
CA GLN A 84 29.95 -5.77 -1.83
C GLN A 84 28.64 -5.00 -1.91
N PHE A 85 28.70 -3.75 -2.39
CA PHE A 85 27.51 -2.93 -2.62
C PHE A 85 26.56 -3.59 -3.62
N ASP A 86 27.06 -4.02 -4.79
CA ASP A 86 26.22 -4.62 -5.84
C ASP A 86 25.53 -5.90 -5.37
N GLN A 87 26.22 -6.73 -4.59
CA GLN A 87 25.63 -7.92 -3.98
C GLN A 87 24.54 -7.57 -2.96
N ALA A 88 24.80 -6.61 -2.08
CA ALA A 88 23.82 -6.15 -1.10
C ALA A 88 22.60 -5.53 -1.79
N LYS A 89 22.80 -4.68 -2.79
CA LYS A 89 21.74 -4.07 -3.60
C LYS A 89 20.92 -5.13 -4.34
N LYS A 90 21.56 -6.12 -4.95
CA LYS A 90 20.86 -7.22 -5.63
C LYS A 90 19.96 -8.00 -4.67
N LYS A 91 20.48 -8.34 -3.49
CA LYS A 91 19.70 -9.01 -2.44
C LYS A 91 18.51 -8.15 -2.01
N PHE A 92 18.76 -6.87 -1.73
CA PHE A 92 17.74 -5.92 -1.32
C PHE A 92 16.61 -5.78 -2.35
N LEU A 93 16.95 -5.63 -3.64
CA LEU A 93 15.96 -5.57 -4.73
C LEU A 93 15.16 -6.86 -4.86
N ALA A 94 15.79 -8.02 -4.67
CA ALA A 94 15.09 -9.31 -4.68
C ALA A 94 14.08 -9.43 -3.52
N THR A 95 14.44 -8.92 -2.33
CA THR A 95 13.53 -8.88 -1.18
C THR A 95 12.33 -7.97 -1.44
N ILE A 96 12.55 -6.76 -1.97
CA ILE A 96 11.45 -5.85 -2.36
C ILE A 96 10.51 -6.53 -3.37
N GLN A 97 11.07 -7.18 -4.39
CA GLN A 97 10.26 -7.87 -5.41
C GLN A 97 9.43 -9.01 -4.81
N SER A 98 10.01 -9.80 -3.90
CA SER A 98 9.28 -10.84 -3.15
C SER A 98 8.13 -10.24 -2.34
N GLY A 99 8.37 -9.11 -1.66
CA GLY A 99 7.33 -8.36 -0.95
C GLY A 99 6.19 -7.92 -1.87
N ILE A 100 6.51 -7.40 -3.05
CA ILE A 100 5.52 -7.00 -4.08
C ILE A 100 4.67 -8.21 -4.50
N ASP A 101 5.30 -9.35 -4.78
CA ASP A 101 4.60 -10.53 -5.29
C ASP A 101 3.67 -11.15 -4.23
N ILE A 102 4.09 -11.20 -2.97
CA ILE A 102 3.24 -11.60 -1.84
C ILE A 102 2.00 -10.70 -1.76
N ARG A 103 2.16 -9.39 -1.92
CA ARG A 103 1.04 -8.46 -1.80
C ARG A 103 0.08 -8.51 -2.98
N LYS A 104 0.57 -8.76 -4.20
CA LYS A 104 -0.31 -9.04 -5.35
C LYS A 104 -1.20 -10.24 -5.06
N ASN A 105 -0.64 -11.30 -4.49
CA ASN A 105 -1.42 -12.46 -4.06
C ASN A 105 -2.43 -12.09 -2.95
N ASN A 106 -2.04 -11.26 -1.98
CA ASN A 106 -2.97 -10.78 -0.94
C ASN A 106 -4.13 -9.96 -1.54
N GLN A 107 -3.85 -9.10 -2.52
CA GLN A 107 -4.88 -8.32 -3.22
C GLN A 107 -5.87 -9.23 -3.98
N GLN A 108 -5.38 -10.34 -4.55
CA GLN A 108 -6.24 -11.34 -5.20
C GLN A 108 -7.16 -12.04 -4.19
N ILE A 109 -6.65 -12.40 -3.00
CA ILE A 109 -7.44 -13.04 -1.94
C ILE A 109 -8.48 -12.07 -1.36
N ALA A 110 -8.10 -10.81 -1.13
CA ALA A 110 -8.97 -9.80 -0.54
C ALA A 110 -10.19 -9.48 -1.43
N GLY A 111 -10.00 -9.38 -2.75
CA GLY A 111 -11.03 -8.92 -3.67
C GLY A 111 -11.48 -7.48 -3.39
N ALA A 112 -12.55 -7.01 -4.05
CA ALA A 112 -12.99 -5.61 -3.95
C ALA A 112 -13.73 -5.26 -2.64
N ASN A 113 -14.33 -6.26 -1.97
CA ASN A 113 -15.27 -6.04 -0.86
C ASN A 113 -14.67 -6.30 0.53
N ASN A 114 -13.37 -6.58 0.64
CA ASN A 114 -12.71 -6.74 1.94
C ASN A 114 -12.25 -5.38 2.49
N ALA A 115 -12.36 -5.19 3.80
CA ALA A 115 -11.98 -3.93 4.46
C ALA A 115 -10.49 -3.59 4.30
N ALA A 116 -9.62 -4.60 4.12
CA ALA A 116 -8.19 -4.41 3.92
C ALA A 116 -7.82 -3.92 2.51
N SER A 117 -8.72 -4.01 1.52
CA SER A 117 -8.37 -3.80 0.10
C SER A 117 -7.84 -2.40 -0.20
N ALA A 118 -8.43 -1.36 0.41
CA ALA A 118 -7.95 0.01 0.25
C ALA A 118 -6.55 0.21 0.87
N GLY A 119 -6.31 -0.41 2.02
CA GLY A 119 -5.00 -0.38 2.67
C GLY A 119 -3.93 -1.15 1.91
N LEU A 120 -4.28 -2.32 1.33
CA LEU A 120 -3.38 -3.08 0.46
C LEU A 120 -2.98 -2.29 -0.79
N ALA A 121 -3.91 -1.52 -1.39
CA ALA A 121 -3.63 -0.64 -2.52
C ALA A 121 -2.63 0.47 -2.15
N LYS A 122 -2.83 1.15 -1.01
CA LYS A 122 -1.88 2.18 -0.52
C LYS A 122 -0.46 1.65 -0.37
N VAL A 123 -0.31 0.43 0.17
CA VAL A 123 1.02 -0.16 0.34
C VAL A 123 1.62 -0.54 -1.02
N ALA A 124 0.83 -1.00 -1.99
CA ALA A 124 1.33 -1.28 -3.34
C ALA A 124 1.87 -0.01 -4.04
N ASP A 125 1.19 1.13 -3.89
CA ASP A 125 1.65 2.41 -4.45
C ASP A 125 2.95 2.89 -3.78
N ALA A 126 3.08 2.68 -2.46
CA ALA A 126 4.31 2.99 -1.73
C ALA A 126 5.49 2.14 -2.23
N GLN A 127 5.27 0.83 -2.40
CA GLN A 127 6.32 -0.08 -2.87
C GLN A 127 6.84 0.20 -4.27
N ALA A 128 6.00 0.73 -5.16
CA ALA A 128 6.47 1.16 -6.48
C ALA A 128 7.51 2.29 -6.35
N LYS A 129 7.34 3.20 -5.38
CA LYS A 129 8.29 4.27 -5.09
C LYS A 129 9.53 3.74 -4.38
N GLU A 130 9.36 2.84 -3.41
CA GLU A 130 10.47 2.17 -2.72
C GLU A 130 11.38 1.42 -3.70
N LEU A 131 10.79 0.68 -4.65
CA LEU A 131 11.55 -0.03 -5.68
C LEU A 131 12.34 0.95 -6.57
N ALA A 132 11.72 2.05 -7.00
CA ALA A 132 12.39 3.06 -7.82
C ALA A 132 13.56 3.73 -7.06
N LEU A 133 13.37 4.04 -5.78
CA LEU A 133 14.44 4.57 -4.91
C LEU A 133 15.57 3.55 -4.75
N ALA A 134 15.25 2.30 -4.44
CA ALA A 134 16.24 1.23 -4.28
C ALA A 134 17.04 0.95 -5.57
N GLN A 135 16.38 1.01 -6.73
CA GLN A 135 17.05 0.89 -8.03
C GLN A 135 18.00 2.07 -8.29
N GLY A 136 17.68 3.26 -7.79
CA GLY A 136 18.46 4.48 -7.95
C GLY A 136 19.76 4.56 -7.14
N LEU A 137 19.95 3.69 -6.14
CA LEU A 137 21.13 3.72 -5.26
C LEU A 137 22.43 3.52 -6.06
N LYS A 138 23.43 4.34 -5.80
CA LYS A 138 24.68 4.42 -6.57
C LYS A 138 25.89 3.80 -5.87
N GLY A 139 25.76 3.43 -4.61
CA GLY A 139 26.85 2.84 -3.82
C GLY A 139 27.79 3.87 -3.24
N ASN A 140 27.28 5.02 -2.81
CA ASN A 140 28.10 6.06 -2.17
C ASN A 140 27.31 6.87 -1.15
N LYS A 141 27.98 7.74 -0.39
CA LYS A 141 27.36 8.54 0.68
C LYS A 141 26.24 9.48 0.20
N GLY A 142 26.17 9.79 -1.09
CA GLY A 142 25.05 10.55 -1.66
C GLY A 142 23.71 9.80 -1.61
N ASP A 143 23.72 8.49 -1.35
CA ASP A 143 22.52 7.67 -1.23
C ASP A 143 21.88 7.70 0.17
N LEU A 144 22.55 8.31 1.17
CA LEU A 144 22.13 8.20 2.57
C LEU A 144 20.71 8.75 2.84
N ASP A 145 20.31 9.83 2.15
CA ASP A 145 18.97 10.38 2.28
C ASP A 145 17.91 9.43 1.69
N ALA A 146 18.18 8.83 0.52
CA ALA A 146 17.29 7.86 -0.10
C ALA A 146 17.17 6.58 0.76
N ILE A 147 18.28 6.13 1.36
CA ILE A 147 18.31 5.01 2.30
C ILE A 147 17.48 5.32 3.56
N SER A 148 17.62 6.51 4.13
CA SER A 148 16.82 6.92 5.31
C SER A 148 15.33 7.01 4.98
N GLN A 149 14.98 7.44 3.77
CA GLN A 149 13.60 7.44 3.30
C GLN A 149 13.06 6.01 3.18
N LEU A 150 13.82 5.09 2.58
CA LEU A 150 13.45 3.67 2.49
C LEU A 150 13.23 3.04 3.86
N GLU A 151 14.13 3.27 4.83
CA GLU A 151 13.95 2.80 6.22
C GLU A 151 12.62 3.28 6.84
N THR A 152 12.27 4.54 6.58
CA THR A 152 11.01 5.16 7.05
C THR A 152 9.79 4.58 6.34
N ASP A 153 9.87 4.42 5.03
CA ASP A 153 8.80 3.88 4.19
C ASP A 153 8.48 2.43 4.58
N PHE A 154 9.50 1.58 4.78
CA PHE A 154 9.29 0.20 5.24
C PHE A 154 8.65 0.15 6.64
N ALA A 155 9.07 1.02 7.56
CA ALA A 155 8.45 1.09 8.89
C ALA A 155 6.98 1.53 8.82
N GLY A 156 6.67 2.49 7.95
CA GLY A 156 5.29 2.91 7.67
C GLY A 156 4.46 1.80 7.01
N GLY A 157 5.04 1.10 6.05
CA GLY A 157 4.43 -0.02 5.34
C GLY A 157 4.09 -1.19 6.28
N ILE A 158 4.97 -1.51 7.24
CA ILE A 158 4.72 -2.52 8.28
C ILE A 158 3.48 -2.14 9.09
N LYS A 159 3.41 -0.90 9.59
CA LYS A 159 2.25 -0.41 10.37
C LYS A 159 0.95 -0.48 9.56
N GLN A 160 1.00 -0.10 8.29
CA GLN A 160 -0.18 -0.19 7.43
C GLN A 160 -0.58 -1.65 7.19
N ASN A 161 0.37 -2.57 7.02
CA ASN A 161 0.06 -3.99 6.88
C ASN A 161 -0.49 -4.60 8.19
N GLU A 162 -0.01 -4.20 9.36
CA GLU A 162 -0.60 -4.59 10.64
C GLU A 162 -2.07 -4.16 10.74
N GLN A 163 -2.39 -2.94 10.29
CA GLN A 163 -3.78 -2.48 10.21
C GLN A 163 -4.58 -3.30 9.17
N ASN A 164 -4.02 -3.55 7.99
CA ASN A 164 -4.67 -4.35 6.96
C ASN A 164 -5.00 -5.77 7.46
N LYS A 165 -4.14 -6.34 8.32
CA LYS A 165 -4.40 -7.64 8.94
C LYS A 165 -5.61 -7.59 9.86
N GLN A 166 -5.72 -6.56 10.69
CA GLN A 166 -6.90 -6.37 11.55
C GLN A 166 -8.17 -6.18 10.71
N ASP A 167 -8.09 -5.38 9.65
CA ASP A 167 -9.20 -5.12 8.75
C ASP A 167 -9.62 -6.39 7.99
N ALA A 168 -8.67 -7.22 7.57
CA ALA A 168 -8.93 -8.48 6.89
C ALA A 168 -9.78 -9.43 7.74
N LEU A 169 -9.56 -9.44 9.06
CA LEU A 169 -10.25 -10.30 10.02
C LEU A 169 -11.53 -9.66 10.58
N LYS A 170 -11.88 -8.43 10.17
CA LYS A 170 -13.02 -7.73 10.74
C LYS A 170 -14.33 -8.45 10.42
N GLY A 171 -15.07 -8.82 11.47
CA GLY A 171 -16.34 -9.55 11.36
C GLY A 171 -16.19 -11.06 11.16
N CYS A 172 -14.97 -11.59 11.28
CA CYS A 172 -14.66 -13.02 11.19
C CYS A 172 -14.49 -13.70 12.54
#